data_AF-A0A0G0K785-F1
#
_entry.id   AF-A0A0G0K785-F1
#
_cell.length_a   1.000
_cell.length_b   1.000
_cell.length_c   1.000
_cell.angle_alpha   90.00
_cell.angle_beta   90.00
_cell.angle_gamma   90.00
#
_symmetry.space_group_name_H-M   'P 1'
#
loop_
_entity.id
_entity.type
_entity.pdbx_description
1 polymer ?
#
loop_
_entity_poly.entity_id
_entity_poly.type
_entity_poly.pdbx_seq_one_letter_code
_entity_poly.pdbx_strand_id
1 'polypeptide(L)'
;MLGSFEKLVGKLPLRIDKKIYGIPIDNTVKSIYSSSFHIPLIANNKVLAFIHLSSTKANAYSNMEDLHELIDAAQSALTHFSQAIGLETEKFSSLINSINETIRTIC
;
A
#
# COMPACT_ATOMS: atom_id res chain seq x y z
N MET A 1 2.75 7.38 -29.46
CA MET A 1 2.14 6.80 -28.25
C MET A 1 1.82 7.84 -27.17
N LEU A 2 2.73 8.77 -26.83
CA LEU A 2 2.45 9.82 -25.81
C LEU A 2 1.20 10.67 -26.11
N GLY A 3 1.00 11.09 -27.37
CA GLY A 3 -0.11 11.97 -27.74
C GLY A 3 -1.52 11.34 -27.63
N SER A 4 -1.62 10.00 -27.60
CA SER A 4 -2.91 9.32 -27.37
C SER A 4 -3.23 9.21 -25.88
N PHE A 5 -2.21 9.15 -25.02
CA PHE A 5 -2.35 9.09 -23.57
C PHE A 5 -2.75 10.46 -22.99
N GLU A 6 -2.17 11.55 -23.51
CA GLU A 6 -2.53 12.93 -23.12
C GLU A 6 -3.99 13.29 -23.44
N LYS A 7 -4.54 12.75 -24.54
CA LYS A 7 -5.96 12.94 -24.90
C LYS A 7 -6.92 12.21 -23.95
N LEU A 8 -6.48 11.13 -23.32
CA LEU A 8 -7.31 10.28 -22.46
C LEU A 8 -7.33 10.78 -21.01
N VAL A 9 -6.21 11.34 -20.52
CA VAL A 9 -6.03 11.75 -19.12
C VAL A 9 -6.20 13.27 -18.93
N GLY A 10 -6.23 14.05 -20.02
CA GLY A 10 -6.12 15.50 -19.95
C GLY A 10 -4.71 15.95 -19.58
N LYS A 11 -4.49 17.26 -19.36
CA LYS A 11 -3.19 17.77 -18.91
C LYS A 11 -2.83 17.12 -17.58
N LEU A 12 -1.87 16.21 -17.61
CA LEU A 12 -1.26 15.64 -16.42
C LEU A 12 -0.75 16.79 -15.54
N PRO A 13 -1.14 16.85 -14.26
CA PRO A 13 -0.67 17.90 -13.38
C PRO A 13 0.85 17.83 -13.29
N LEU A 14 1.53 18.94 -13.58
CA LEU A 14 3.00 19.08 -13.55
C LEU A 14 3.58 18.71 -12.17
N ARG A 15 2.75 18.77 -11.12
CA ARG A 15 3.06 18.36 -9.76
C ARG A 15 1.83 17.68 -9.17
N ILE A 16 2.00 16.43 -8.78
CA ILE A 16 1.09 15.76 -7.87
C ILE A 16 1.52 16.21 -6.48
N ASP A 17 0.82 17.18 -5.90
CA ASP A 17 1.06 17.55 -4.50
C ASP A 17 0.82 16.32 -3.64
N LYS A 18 1.89 15.83 -3.02
CA LYS A 18 1.83 14.70 -2.10
C LYS A 18 1.08 15.16 -0.87
N LYS A 19 -0.24 15.03 -0.89
CA LYS A 19 -1.09 15.25 0.29
C LYS A 19 -0.86 14.10 1.25
N ILE A 20 0.00 14.33 2.25
CA ILE A 20 0.15 13.42 3.38
C ILE A 20 -1.07 13.66 4.27
N TYR A 21 -2.00 12.72 4.27
CA TYR A 21 -3.08 12.67 5.23
C TYR A 21 -2.54 11.99 6.49
N GLY A 22 -2.37 12.76 7.58
CA GLY A 22 -1.85 12.24 8.84
C GLY A 22 -1.36 13.34 9.76
N ILE A 23 -1.15 13.01 11.03
CA ILE A 23 -0.54 13.89 12.02
C ILE A 23 0.98 13.87 11.77
N PRO A 24 1.64 15.01 11.53
CA PRO A 24 3.09 15.05 11.43
C PRO A 24 3.70 14.53 12.73
N ILE A 25 4.59 13.54 12.63
CA ILE A 25 5.30 13.01 13.79
C ILE A 25 6.31 14.09 14.22
N ASP A 26 5.93 14.87 15.23
CA ASP A 26 6.80 15.87 15.83
C ASP A 26 7.84 15.16 16.72
N ASN A 27 9.05 15.01 16.20
CA ASN A 27 10.17 14.41 16.91
C ASN A 27 10.72 15.29 18.05
N THR A 28 10.17 16.48 18.28
CA THR A 28 10.59 17.36 19.38
C THR A 28 9.89 17.04 20.70
N VAL A 29 8.74 16.35 20.66
CA VAL A 29 8.07 15.83 21.84
C VAL A 29 8.62 14.44 22.13
N LYS A 30 9.54 14.33 23.09
CA LYS A 30 9.81 13.06 23.77
C LYS A 30 8.58 12.63 24.57
N SER A 31 7.46 12.31 23.91
CA SER A 31 6.43 11.55 24.59
C SER A 31 7.05 10.19 24.83
N ILE A 32 7.37 9.90 26.08
CA ILE A 32 7.89 8.58 26.47
C ILE A 32 6.72 7.62 26.24
N TYR A 33 6.70 6.99 25.06
CA TYR A 33 5.74 5.95 24.77
C TYR A 33 5.94 4.85 25.81
N SER A 34 4.90 4.62 26.60
CA SER A 34 4.94 3.63 27.68
C SER A 34 4.48 2.25 27.20
N SER A 35 3.97 2.16 25.96
CA SER A 35 3.68 0.91 25.28
C SER A 35 3.75 1.08 23.75
N SER A 36 4.26 0.05 23.08
CA SER A 36 4.33 -0.03 21.62
C SER A 36 3.97 -1.45 21.17
N PHE A 37 3.19 -1.57 20.10
CA PHE A 37 2.80 -2.84 19.50
C PHE A 37 2.98 -2.78 17.99
N HIS A 38 3.52 -3.86 17.41
CA HIS A 38 3.80 -3.95 15.98
C HIS A 38 3.07 -5.16 15.42
N ILE A 39 2.20 -4.93 14.44
CA ILE A 39 1.44 -5.99 13.77
C ILE A 39 1.96 -6.13 12.34
N PRO A 40 2.57 -7.26 11.97
CA PRO A 40 2.91 -7.53 10.58
C PRO A 40 1.64 -7.78 9.78
N LEU A 41 1.47 -7.05 8.68
CA LEU A 41 0.45 -7.34 7.69
C LEU A 41 1.06 -8.22 6.60
N ILE A 42 0.46 -9.39 6.42
CA ILE A 42 1.00 -10.46 5.57
C ILE A 42 0.04 -10.69 4.40
N ALA A 43 0.54 -10.71 3.17
CA ALA A 43 -0.24 -11.20 2.04
C ALA A 43 0.64 -12.13 1.19
N ASN A 44 0.04 -13.20 0.66
CA ASN A 44 0.74 -14.18 -0.18
C ASN A 44 2.04 -14.71 0.47
N ASN A 45 1.99 -15.07 1.76
CA ASN A 45 3.13 -15.55 2.53
C ASN A 45 4.32 -14.56 2.64
N LYS A 46 4.12 -13.28 2.33
CA LYS A 46 5.13 -12.22 2.46
C LYS A 46 4.63 -11.12 3.39
N VAL A 47 5.53 -10.63 4.25
CA VAL A 47 5.26 -9.42 5.05
C VAL A 47 5.34 -8.22 4.12
N LEU A 48 4.26 -7.46 3.98
CA LEU A 48 4.21 -6.30 3.09
C LEU A 48 4.24 -4.97 3.85
N ALA A 49 3.70 -4.95 5.07
CA ALA A 49 3.61 -3.74 5.88
C ALA A 49 3.59 -4.08 7.38
N PHE A 50 3.75 -3.05 8.21
CA PHE A 50 3.55 -3.13 9.64
C PHE A 50 2.61 -2.02 10.10
N ILE A 51 1.66 -2.36 10.96
CA ILE A 51 0.93 -1.35 11.73
C ILE A 51 1.71 -1.13 13.02
N HIS A 52 2.18 0.10 13.22
CA HIS A 52 2.81 0.52 14.46
C HIS A 52 1.78 1.27 15.31
N LEU A 53 1.51 0.73 16.49
CA LEU A 53 0.63 1.34 17.49
C LEU A 53 1.47 1.76 18.69
N SER A 54 1.42 3.05 19.02
CA SER A 54 2.16 3.63 20.14
C SER A 54 1.20 4.34 21.08
N SER A 55 1.35 4.12 22.39
CA SER A 55 0.54 4.78 23.40
C SER A 55 1.39 5.29 24.56
N THR A 56 0.98 6.42 25.12
CA THR A 56 1.54 6.98 26.35
C THR A 56 0.99 6.29 27.60
N LYS A 57 -0.10 5.52 27.47
CA LYS A 57 -0.66 4.71 28.56
C LYS A 57 0.14 3.39 28.66
N ALA A 58 0.60 3.04 29.85
CA ALA A 58 1.18 1.73 30.10
C ALA A 58 0.11 0.65 29.88
N ASN A 59 0.50 -0.50 29.32
CA ASN A 59 -0.40 -1.65 29.13
C ASN A 59 -1.64 -1.33 28.26
N ALA A 60 -1.53 -0.37 27.33
CA ALA A 60 -2.66 0.09 26.51
C ALA A 60 -3.27 -1.03 25.63
N TYR A 61 -2.47 -2.00 25.23
CA TYR A 61 -2.87 -3.10 24.32
C TYR A 61 -2.98 -4.45 25.03
N SER A 62 -3.24 -4.44 26.35
CA SER A 62 -3.35 -5.68 27.13
C SER A 62 -4.61 -6.48 26.81
N ASN A 63 -5.68 -5.78 26.43
CA ASN A 63 -6.86 -6.40 25.85
C ASN A 63 -6.76 -6.31 24.33
N MET A 64 -6.55 -7.46 23.68
CA MET A 64 -6.42 -7.55 22.23
C MET A 64 -7.77 -7.60 21.51
N GLU A 65 -8.89 -7.85 22.21
CA GLU A 65 -10.22 -7.94 21.61
C GLU A 65 -10.58 -6.69 20.79
N ASP A 66 -10.28 -5.50 21.33
CA ASP A 66 -10.53 -4.23 20.66
C ASP A 66 -9.63 -4.01 19.42
N LEU A 67 -8.48 -4.70 19.35
CA LEU A 67 -7.53 -4.61 18.24
C LEU A 67 -7.80 -5.65 17.15
N HIS A 68 -8.44 -6.77 17.48
CA HIS A 68 -8.64 -7.89 16.56
C HIS A 68 -9.43 -7.47 15.31
N GLU A 69 -10.54 -6.75 15.49
CA GLU A 69 -11.37 -6.30 14.36
C GLU A 69 -10.60 -5.36 13.42
N LEU A 70 -9.79 -4.46 13.99
CA LEU A 70 -8.94 -3.54 13.21
C LEU A 70 -7.87 -4.30 12.43
N ILE A 71 -7.23 -5.28 13.06
CA ILE A 71 -6.20 -6.12 12.43
C ILE A 71 -6.81 -6.92 11.28
N ASP A 72 -7.96 -7.55 11.51
CA ASP A 72 -8.65 -8.37 10.50
C ASP A 72 -9.10 -7.52 9.30
N ALA A 73 -9.65 -6.34 9.55
CA ALA A 73 -10.03 -5.40 8.49
C ALA A 73 -8.80 -4.95 7.68
N ALA A 74 -7.69 -4.62 8.34
CA ALA A 74 -6.45 -4.20 7.66
C ALA A 74 -5.83 -5.34 6.84
N GLN A 75 -5.84 -6.55 7.38
CA GLN A 75 -5.31 -7.76 6.75
C GLN A 75 -6.13 -8.14 5.51
N SER A 76 -7.45 -8.04 5.60
CA SER A 76 -8.38 -8.27 4.48
C SER A 76 -8.19 -7.24 3.37
N ALA A 77 -8.15 -5.94 3.72
CA ALA A 77 -7.92 -4.86 2.76
C ALA A 77 -6.58 -5.01 2.03
N LEU A 78 -5.51 -5.35 2.74
CA LEU A 78 -4.20 -5.59 2.14
C LEU A 78 -4.21 -6.79 1.19
N THR A 79 -4.92 -7.86 1.55
CA THR A 79 -5.04 -9.05 0.70
C THR A 79 -5.74 -8.71 -0.62
N HIS A 80 -6.86 -7.99 -0.57
CA HIS A 80 -7.58 -7.56 -1.77
C HIS A 80 -6.73 -6.63 -2.64
N PHE A 81 -6.03 -5.69 -2.01
CA PHE A 81 -5.12 -4.81 -2.73
C PHE A 81 -3.99 -5.58 -3.41
N SER A 82 -3.36 -6.53 -2.70
CA SER A 82 -2.31 -7.38 -3.26
C SER A 82 -2.80 -8.22 -4.45
N GLN A 83 -4.04 -8.71 -4.40
CA GLN A 83 -4.65 -9.46 -5.51
C GLN A 83 -4.92 -8.55 -6.72
N ALA A 84 -5.49 -7.37 -6.51
CA ALA A 84 -5.77 -6.41 -7.58
C ALA A 84 -4.48 -6.00 -8.32
N ILE A 85 -3.41 -5.73 -7.56
CA ILE A 85 -2.09 -5.42 -8.15
C ILE A 85 -1.53 -6.63 -8.90
N GLY A 86 -1.70 -7.85 -8.39
CA GLY A 86 -1.31 -9.07 -9.08
C GLY A 86 -1.98 -9.21 -10.45
N LEU A 87 -3.30 -9.03 -10.50
CA LEU A 87 -4.07 -9.10 -11.75
C LEU A 87 -3.64 -8.04 -12.78
N GLU A 88 -3.41 -6.81 -12.34
CA GLU A 88 -2.92 -5.76 -13.26
C GLU A 88 -1.52 -6.10 -13.77
N THR A 89 -0.64 -6.64 -12.92
CA THR A 89 0.70 -7.06 -13.31
C THR A 89 0.66 -8.19 -14.35
N GLU A 90 -0.25 -9.16 -14.20
CA GLU A 90 -0.45 -10.23 -15.17
C GLU A 90 -0.96 -9.69 -16.52
N LYS A 91 -1.91 -8.75 -16.51
CA LYS A 91 -2.39 -8.09 -17.74
C LYS A 91 -1.28 -7.31 -18.44
N PHE A 92 -0.46 -6.55 -17.71
CA PHE A 92 0.68 -5.86 -18.30
C PHE A 92 1.69 -6.84 -18.88
N SER A 93 1.97 -7.95 -18.19
CA SER A 93 2.88 -8.98 -18.67
C SER A 93 2.36 -9.65 -19.95
N SER A 94 1.06 -9.94 -20.04
CA SER A 94 0.46 -10.53 -21.24
C SER A 94 0.48 -9.56 -22.43
N LEU A 95 0.27 -8.26 -22.19
CA LEU A 95 0.39 -7.24 -23.22
C LEU A 95 1.82 -7.14 -23.76
N ILE A 96 2.83 -7.15 -22.88
CA ILE A 96 4.25 -7.14 -23.28
C ILE A 96 4.57 -8.39 -24.11
N ASN A 97 4.13 -9.56 -23.66
CA ASN A 97 4.37 -10.81 -24.39
C ASN A 97 3.69 -10.79 -25.77
N SER A 98 2.47 -10.26 -25.88
CA SER A 98 1.76 -10.11 -27.15
C SER A 98 2.48 -9.16 -28.11
N ILE A 99 3.01 -8.05 -27.61
CA ILE A 99 3.82 -7.10 -28.41
C ILE A 99 5.11 -7.78 -28.90
N ASN A 100 5.81 -8.48 -28.02
CA ASN A 100 7.04 -9.18 -28.38
C ASN A 100 6.81 -10.25 -29.43
N GLU A 101 5.72 -11.03 -29.31
CA GLU A 101 5.37 -12.05 -30.30
C GLU A 101 5.03 -11.43 -31.66
N THR A 102 4.33 -10.29 -31.65
CA THR A 102 4.02 -9.53 -32.86
C THR A 102 5.29 -9.05 -33.55
N ILE A 103 6.23 -8.46 -32.81
CA ILE A 103 7.53 -8.02 -33.36
C ILE A 103 8.29 -9.20 -33.97
N ARG A 104 8.34 -10.34 -33.27
CA ARG A 104 9.03 -11.55 -33.71
C ARG A 104 8.44 -12.17 -34.97
N THR A 105 7.15 -11.95 -35.22
CA THR A 105 6.47 -12.46 -36.42
C THR A 105 6.70 -11.57 -37.65
N ILE A 106 7.06 -10.30 -37.45
CA ILE A 106 7.24 -9.31 -38.53
C ILE A 106 8.73 -9.18 -38.95
N CYS A 107 9.67 -9.56 -38.09
CA CYS A 107 11.10 -9.64 -38.39
C CYS A 107 11.49 -11.01 -38.94
#